data_AF-A0A7S2Z2G4-F1
#
_entry.id   AF-A0A7S2Z2G4-F1
#
_cell.length_a   1.000
_cell.length_b   1.000
_cell.length_c   1.000
_cell.angle_alpha   90.00
_cell.angle_beta   90.00
_cell.angle_gamma   90.00
#
_symmetry.space_group_name_H-M   'P 1'
#
loop_
_entity.id
_entity.type
_entity.pdbx_description
1 polymer ?
#
loop_
_entity_poly.entity_id
_entity_poly.type
_entity_poly.pdbx_seq_one_letter_code
_entity_poly.pdbx_strand_id
1 'polypeptide(L)'
;IPTKPGHCRVLFKFVIVNAGSLPKFARWLIARTPTWKDHQTRNKVFDSDAFLLYLQEMELAQGTKDGWKEKFFMPTSLDALVTGFRTWVDKFTNGGPYGLAGADTGKSAGAAAAAYTKREVMDRYEQHTKHCKACSGALRNTKILQVAALVACVVGACLRNLPLALTSLAAAFYAEKWKQRFIFVDHIHAHQD
;
A
#
# COMPACT_ATOMS: atom_id res chain seq x y z
N ILE A 1 2.28 -9.54 -10.48
CA ILE A 1 3.13 -9.76 -11.66
C ILE A 1 4.58 -9.56 -11.25
N PRO A 2 5.42 -10.59 -11.32
CA PRO A 2 6.85 -10.48 -11.05
C PRO A 2 7.50 -9.50 -12.07
N THR A 3 8.31 -8.53 -11.60
CA THR A 3 9.06 -7.60 -12.48
C THR A 3 10.57 -7.83 -12.45
N LYS A 4 11.15 -8.00 -11.26
CA LYS A 4 12.53 -8.44 -11.01
C LYS A 4 12.60 -9.09 -9.61
N PRO A 5 13.65 -9.86 -9.26
CA PRO A 5 13.75 -10.44 -7.93
C PRO A 5 13.63 -9.37 -6.82
N GLY A 6 12.90 -9.64 -5.74
CA GLY A 6 12.57 -8.64 -4.71
C GLY A 6 11.41 -7.69 -5.06
N HIS A 7 10.85 -7.79 -6.27
CA HIS A 7 9.84 -6.85 -6.75
C HIS A 7 8.71 -7.53 -7.52
N CYS A 8 7.50 -7.07 -7.23
CA CYS A 8 6.32 -7.41 -8.02
C CYS A 8 5.41 -6.19 -8.19
N ARG A 9 4.65 -6.20 -9.28
CA ARG A 9 3.55 -5.27 -9.53
C ARG A 9 2.23 -5.94 -9.18
N VAL A 10 1.49 -5.36 -8.26
CA VAL A 10 0.12 -5.78 -7.94
C VAL A 10 -0.85 -5.01 -8.81
N LEU A 11 -1.74 -5.74 -9.49
CA LEU A 11 -2.87 -5.17 -10.22
C LEU A 11 -4.13 -5.55 -9.47
N PHE A 12 -4.92 -4.56 -9.06
CA PHE A 12 -6.15 -4.78 -8.32
C PHE A 12 -7.30 -4.05 -9.01
N LYS A 13 -8.40 -4.77 -9.26
CA LYS A 13 -9.64 -4.21 -9.81
C LYS A 13 -10.81 -4.74 -9.00
N PHE A 14 -11.57 -3.81 -8.44
CA PHE A 14 -12.82 -4.14 -7.76
C PHE A 14 -13.99 -3.96 -8.72
N VAL A 15 -14.90 -4.93 -8.76
CA VAL A 15 -16.11 -4.90 -9.60
C VAL A 15 -17.30 -5.28 -8.73
N ILE A 16 -18.36 -4.47 -8.78
CA ILE A 16 -19.63 -4.78 -8.13
C ILE A 16 -20.49 -5.54 -9.14
N VAL A 17 -20.72 -6.82 -8.88
CA VAL A 17 -21.67 -7.64 -9.64
C VAL A 17 -23.09 -7.30 -9.18
N ASN A 18 -24.05 -7.33 -10.11
CA ASN A 18 -25.46 -6.99 -9.84
C ASN A 18 -25.67 -5.58 -9.29
N ALA A 19 -24.87 -4.58 -9.70
CA ALA A 19 -25.04 -3.20 -9.24
C ALA A 19 -26.48 -2.66 -9.45
N GLY A 20 -27.25 -3.22 -10.40
CA GLY A 20 -28.66 -2.90 -10.63
C GLY A 20 -29.62 -3.28 -9.50
N SER A 21 -29.28 -4.27 -8.67
CA SER A 21 -30.09 -4.67 -7.50
C SER A 21 -29.89 -3.74 -6.30
N LEU A 22 -28.89 -2.83 -6.35
CA LEU A 22 -28.65 -1.87 -5.29
C LEU A 22 -29.74 -0.78 -5.27
N PRO A 23 -30.13 -0.29 -4.07
CA PRO A 23 -31.02 0.86 -3.93
C PRO A 23 -30.55 2.04 -4.78
N LYS A 24 -31.49 2.81 -5.35
CA LYS A 24 -31.17 3.96 -6.24
C LYS A 24 -30.18 4.93 -5.57
N PHE A 25 -30.37 5.20 -4.29
CA PHE A 25 -29.48 6.07 -3.51
C PHE A 25 -28.04 5.52 -3.42
N ALA A 26 -27.88 4.21 -3.17
CA ALA A 26 -26.55 3.59 -3.12
C ALA A 26 -25.84 3.66 -4.48
N ARG A 27 -26.56 3.40 -5.58
CA ARG A 27 -26.01 3.55 -6.94
C ARG A 27 -25.56 4.98 -7.22
N TRP A 28 -26.38 5.96 -6.82
CA TRP A 28 -26.03 7.37 -6.97
C TRP A 28 -24.76 7.73 -6.18
N LEU A 29 -24.63 7.27 -4.93
CA LEU A 29 -23.43 7.50 -4.12
C LEU A 29 -22.18 6.87 -4.74
N ILE A 30 -22.28 5.63 -5.24
CA ILE A 30 -21.16 4.94 -5.91
C ILE A 30 -20.73 5.72 -7.14
N ALA A 31 -21.68 6.18 -7.97
CA ALA A 31 -21.39 6.94 -9.18
C ALA A 31 -20.74 8.31 -8.90
N ARG A 32 -20.99 8.91 -7.73
CA ARG A 32 -20.39 10.19 -7.32
C ARG A 32 -19.12 10.03 -6.50
N THR A 33 -18.77 8.82 -6.10
CA THR A 33 -17.56 8.58 -5.33
C THR A 33 -16.34 8.68 -6.26
N PRO A 34 -15.40 9.59 -5.99
CA PRO A 34 -14.20 9.70 -6.82
C PRO A 34 -13.38 8.42 -6.76
N THR A 35 -12.82 8.01 -7.90
CA THR A 35 -12.01 6.78 -8.02
C THR A 35 -10.86 6.71 -7.01
N TRP A 36 -10.17 7.83 -6.77
CA TRP A 36 -9.07 7.88 -5.81
C TRP A 36 -9.54 7.54 -4.38
N LYS A 37 -10.82 7.76 -4.03
CA LYS A 37 -11.35 7.46 -2.70
C LYS A 37 -11.51 5.95 -2.49
N ASP A 38 -11.97 5.23 -3.51
CA ASP A 38 -11.96 3.77 -3.48
C ASP A 38 -10.52 3.26 -3.34
N HIS A 39 -9.58 3.78 -4.14
CA HIS A 39 -8.17 3.39 -4.03
C HIS A 39 -7.62 3.61 -2.62
N GLN A 40 -7.92 4.71 -1.95
CA GLN A 40 -7.50 4.97 -0.57
C GLN A 40 -8.02 3.90 0.41
N THR A 41 -9.24 3.40 0.20
CA THR A 41 -9.78 2.30 1.00
C THR A 41 -9.05 0.99 0.72
N ARG A 42 -8.77 0.68 -0.55
CA ARG A 42 -8.08 -0.57 -0.93
C ARG A 42 -6.62 -0.61 -0.50
N ASN A 43 -5.93 0.53 -0.57
CA ASN A 43 -4.52 0.60 -0.16
C ASN A 43 -4.31 0.29 1.32
N LYS A 44 -5.35 0.36 2.18
CA LYS A 44 -5.22 -0.07 3.58
C LYS A 44 -4.80 -1.53 3.74
N VAL A 45 -5.22 -2.40 2.81
CA VAL A 45 -4.82 -3.82 2.79
C VAL A 45 -3.33 -3.94 2.45
N PHE A 46 -2.85 -3.13 1.51
CA PHE A 46 -1.42 -3.12 1.19
C PHE A 46 -0.58 -2.51 2.31
N ASP A 47 -1.08 -1.46 2.97
CA ASP A 47 -0.37 -0.86 4.12
C ASP A 47 -0.21 -1.85 5.28
N SER A 48 -1.19 -2.72 5.52
CA SER A 48 -1.07 -3.72 6.59
C SER A 48 0.00 -4.74 6.27
N ASP A 49 0.02 -5.25 5.04
CA ASP A 49 0.80 -6.44 4.75
C ASP A 49 2.20 -6.12 4.20
N ALA A 50 2.41 -4.95 3.58
CA ALA A 50 3.63 -4.64 2.82
C ALA A 50 4.92 -4.82 3.61
N PHE A 51 4.97 -4.30 4.84
CA PHE A 51 6.18 -4.41 5.65
C PHE A 51 6.41 -5.83 6.19
N LEU A 52 5.34 -6.55 6.55
CA LEU A 52 5.45 -7.95 6.98
C LEU A 52 5.93 -8.83 5.82
N LEU A 53 5.38 -8.65 4.63
CA LEU A 53 5.79 -9.39 3.42
C LEU A 53 7.26 -9.11 3.08
N TYR A 54 7.70 -7.86 3.21
CA TYR A 54 9.11 -7.50 3.04
C TYR A 54 10.01 -8.22 4.05
N LEU A 55 9.65 -8.24 5.34
CA LEU A 55 10.43 -8.96 6.36
C LEU A 55 10.47 -10.47 6.09
N GLN A 56 9.36 -11.07 5.66
CA GLN A 56 9.32 -12.48 5.28
C GLN A 56 10.20 -12.77 4.06
N GLU A 57 10.23 -11.87 3.08
CA GLU A 57 11.12 -11.99 1.92
C GLU A 57 12.59 -11.87 2.32
N MET A 58 12.94 -10.95 3.22
CA MET A 58 14.29 -10.85 3.77
C MET A 58 14.70 -12.11 4.53
N GLU A 59 13.80 -12.67 5.33
CA GLU A 59 14.06 -13.88 6.10
C GLU A 59 14.29 -15.08 5.16
N LEU A 60 13.46 -15.22 4.12
CA LEU A 60 13.64 -16.25 3.08
C LEU A 60 14.91 -16.05 2.25
N ALA A 61 15.35 -14.81 2.06
CA ALA A 61 16.55 -14.47 1.32
C ALA A 61 17.84 -14.97 1.98
N GLN A 62 17.85 -15.10 3.30
CA GLN A 62 19.00 -15.55 4.07
C GLN A 62 19.10 -17.09 4.19
N GLY A 63 18.14 -17.84 3.63
CA GLY A 63 18.08 -19.30 3.72
C GLY A 63 18.49 -20.04 2.45
N THR A 64 18.54 -21.37 2.55
CA THR A 64 18.65 -22.28 1.41
C THR A 64 17.30 -22.45 0.71
N LYS A 65 17.28 -23.13 -0.45
CA LYS A 65 16.07 -23.42 -1.24
C LYS A 65 14.92 -23.99 -0.41
N ASP A 66 15.23 -24.88 0.54
CA ASP A 66 14.25 -25.52 1.45
C ASP A 66 14.14 -24.84 2.82
N GLY A 67 14.91 -23.78 3.07
CA GLY A 67 15.03 -23.13 4.39
C GLY A 67 13.72 -22.53 4.91
N TRP A 68 12.71 -22.37 4.07
CA TRP A 68 11.38 -21.93 4.52
C TRP A 68 10.72 -22.94 5.47
N LYS A 69 11.02 -24.24 5.34
CA LYS A 69 10.46 -25.31 6.20
C LYS A 69 10.95 -25.20 7.64
N GLU A 70 12.15 -24.67 7.83
CA GLU A 70 12.76 -24.45 9.14
C GLU A 70 12.38 -23.07 9.71
N LYS A 71 12.23 -22.07 8.85
CA LYS A 71 11.95 -20.67 9.23
C LYS A 71 10.47 -20.39 9.52
N PHE A 72 9.54 -21.11 8.90
CA PHE A 72 8.10 -20.93 9.08
C PHE A 72 7.46 -22.19 9.64
N PHE A 73 7.19 -22.16 10.95
CA PHE A 73 6.49 -23.25 11.63
C PHE A 73 4.98 -23.15 11.39
N MET A 74 4.40 -24.19 10.80
CA MET A 74 2.97 -24.30 10.46
C MET A 74 2.33 -25.44 11.29
N PRO A 75 1.99 -25.21 12.56
CA PRO A 75 1.70 -26.26 13.53
C PRO A 75 0.39 -27.01 13.28
N THR A 76 -0.55 -26.42 12.55
CA THR A 76 -1.94 -26.90 12.55
C THR A 76 -2.35 -27.45 11.20
N SER A 77 -3.37 -28.31 11.20
CA SER A 77 -4.00 -28.78 9.96
C SER A 77 -4.64 -27.65 9.16
N LEU A 78 -4.93 -26.49 9.77
CA LEU A 78 -5.43 -25.30 9.09
C LEU A 78 -4.38 -24.71 8.13
N ASP A 79 -3.10 -24.96 8.38
CA ASP A 79 -1.99 -24.48 7.55
C ASP A 79 -1.67 -25.43 6.39
N ALA A 80 -2.38 -26.56 6.27
CA ALA A 80 -2.10 -27.59 5.26
C ALA A 80 -2.13 -27.04 3.82
N LEU A 81 -3.01 -26.08 3.54
CA LEU A 81 -3.07 -25.42 2.24
C LEU A 81 -1.80 -24.60 1.95
N VAL A 82 -1.27 -23.89 2.94
CA VAL A 82 -0.05 -23.08 2.80
C VAL A 82 1.15 -23.99 2.53
N THR A 83 1.30 -25.05 3.34
CA THR A 83 2.37 -26.04 3.19
C THR A 83 2.28 -26.77 1.85
N GLY A 84 1.07 -27.18 1.45
CA GLY A 84 0.82 -27.84 0.17
C GLY A 84 1.15 -26.92 -1.01
N PHE A 85 0.75 -25.65 -0.95
CA PHE A 85 1.05 -24.65 -1.97
C PHE A 85 2.57 -24.41 -2.11
N ARG A 86 3.29 -24.20 -1.00
CA ARG A 86 4.75 -24.01 -1.01
C ARG A 86 5.48 -25.23 -1.57
N THR A 87 5.07 -26.43 -1.16
CA THR A 87 5.63 -27.69 -1.69
C THR A 87 5.39 -27.83 -3.19
N TRP A 88 4.21 -27.43 -3.67
CA TRP A 88 3.89 -27.42 -5.09
C TRP A 88 4.79 -26.43 -5.86
N VAL A 89 5.01 -25.22 -5.33
CA VAL A 89 5.92 -24.22 -5.91
C VAL A 89 7.34 -24.79 -6.05
N ASP A 90 7.88 -25.40 -5.00
CA ASP A 90 9.23 -25.99 -5.01
C ASP A 90 9.35 -27.09 -6.07
N LYS A 91 8.33 -27.96 -6.16
CA LYS A 91 8.32 -29.11 -7.07
C LYS A 91 8.14 -28.74 -8.54
N PHE A 92 7.30 -27.76 -8.84
CA PHE A 92 6.84 -27.50 -10.21
C PHE A 92 7.36 -26.20 -10.82
N THR A 93 7.90 -25.28 -10.02
CA THR A 93 8.33 -23.95 -10.51
C THR A 93 9.80 -23.64 -10.24
N ASN A 94 10.55 -24.60 -9.68
CA ASN A 94 11.95 -24.44 -9.30
C ASN A 94 12.21 -23.24 -8.36
N GLY A 95 11.29 -22.96 -7.43
CA GLY A 95 11.39 -21.84 -6.48
C GLY A 95 10.65 -20.56 -6.88
N GLY A 96 9.80 -20.60 -7.91
CA GLY A 96 8.90 -19.52 -8.28
C GLY A 96 9.29 -18.80 -9.58
N PRO A 97 8.76 -17.58 -9.82
CA PRO A 97 8.88 -16.90 -11.11
C PRO A 97 10.30 -16.51 -11.53
N TYR A 98 11.26 -16.54 -10.60
CA TYR A 98 12.68 -16.28 -10.88
C TYR A 98 13.56 -17.53 -10.69
N GLY A 99 12.96 -18.69 -10.41
CA GLY A 99 13.65 -19.96 -10.24
C GLY A 99 14.85 -19.88 -9.29
N LEU A 100 15.98 -20.41 -9.78
CA LEU A 100 17.29 -20.42 -9.10
C LEU A 100 18.16 -19.19 -9.42
N ALA A 101 17.61 -18.07 -9.92
CA ALA A 101 18.43 -16.88 -10.15
C ALA A 101 19.09 -16.44 -8.83
N GLY A 102 20.42 -16.64 -8.70
CA GLY A 102 21.19 -16.44 -7.46
C GLY A 102 21.70 -17.71 -6.76
N ALA A 103 21.28 -18.91 -7.19
CA ALA A 103 21.68 -20.19 -6.58
C ALA A 103 23.18 -20.49 -6.72
N ASP A 104 23.80 -20.01 -7.79
CA ASP A 104 25.24 -19.97 -8.04
C ASP A 104 26.01 -19.08 -7.05
N THR A 105 25.31 -18.19 -6.33
CA THR A 105 25.85 -17.38 -5.22
C THR A 105 25.38 -17.85 -3.84
N GLY A 106 24.67 -18.99 -3.75
CA GLY A 106 24.11 -19.51 -2.49
C GLY A 106 22.96 -18.66 -1.91
N LYS A 107 22.37 -17.80 -2.73
CA LYS A 107 21.37 -16.81 -2.33
C LYS A 107 20.05 -17.08 -3.04
N SER A 108 18.93 -17.07 -2.32
CA SER A 108 17.62 -17.10 -3.01
C SER A 108 17.45 -15.80 -3.80
N ALA A 109 16.62 -15.80 -4.85
CA ALA A 109 16.45 -14.65 -5.73
C ALA A 109 16.09 -13.33 -4.98
N GLY A 110 15.54 -13.42 -3.77
CA GLY A 110 15.27 -12.28 -2.88
C GLY A 110 16.50 -11.65 -2.22
N ALA A 111 17.68 -12.25 -2.27
CA ALA A 111 18.88 -11.76 -1.57
C ALA A 111 19.52 -10.50 -2.17
N ALA A 112 19.00 -10.03 -3.31
CA ALA A 112 19.30 -8.70 -3.83
C ALA A 112 18.37 -7.61 -3.26
N ALA A 113 17.52 -7.92 -2.27
CA ALA A 113 16.73 -6.92 -1.58
C ALA A 113 17.67 -5.98 -0.83
N ALA A 114 17.83 -4.76 -1.36
CA ALA A 114 18.43 -3.67 -0.62
C ALA A 114 17.74 -3.55 0.75
N ALA A 115 18.51 -3.26 1.79
CA ALA A 115 17.96 -3.04 3.13
C ALA A 115 17.15 -1.73 3.13
N TYR A 116 15.86 -1.83 2.78
CA TYR A 116 14.91 -0.74 2.86
C TYR A 116 14.40 -0.57 4.28
N THR A 117 14.25 0.69 4.69
CA THR A 117 13.56 1.07 5.91
C THR A 117 12.05 0.84 5.76
N LYS A 118 11.33 0.70 6.89
CA LYS A 118 9.85 0.64 6.89
C LYS A 118 9.23 1.80 6.10
N ARG A 119 9.84 2.98 6.18
CA ARG A 119 9.37 4.17 5.47
C ARG A 119 9.44 4.01 3.95
N GLU A 120 10.54 3.47 3.43
CA GLU A 120 10.71 3.21 2.00
C GLU A 120 9.80 2.08 1.52
N VAL A 121 9.68 1.00 2.31
CA VAL A 121 8.80 -0.13 2.00
C VAL A 121 7.32 0.27 2.00
N MET A 122 6.93 1.28 2.76
CA MET A 122 5.54 1.75 2.84
C MET A 122 5.32 3.09 2.14
N ASP A 123 6.24 3.51 1.26
CA ASP A 123 6.08 4.72 0.46
C ASP A 123 5.02 4.51 -0.62
N ARG A 124 3.80 4.93 -0.30
CA ARG A 124 2.65 4.89 -1.20
C ARG A 124 2.81 5.80 -2.40
N TYR A 125 3.56 6.90 -2.26
CA TYR A 125 3.79 7.79 -3.38
C TYR A 125 4.52 7.07 -4.50
N GLU A 126 5.60 6.39 -4.13
CA GLU A 126 6.45 5.60 -5.01
C GLU A 126 5.73 4.36 -5.55
N GLN A 127 4.97 3.65 -4.73
CA GLN A 127 4.26 2.42 -5.14
C GLN A 127 3.04 2.67 -6.02
N HIS A 128 2.30 3.75 -5.77
CA HIS A 128 0.97 3.94 -6.35
C HIS A 128 0.71 5.37 -6.84
N THR A 129 0.80 6.37 -5.96
CA THR A 129 0.24 7.70 -6.25
C THR A 129 0.86 8.33 -7.49
N LYS A 130 2.18 8.24 -7.68
CA LYS A 130 2.85 8.84 -8.84
C LYS A 130 2.47 8.17 -10.17
N HIS A 131 2.02 6.93 -10.13
CA HIS A 131 1.63 6.14 -11.31
C HIS A 131 0.13 6.16 -11.60
N CYS A 132 -0.70 6.60 -10.66
CA CYS A 132 -2.15 6.64 -10.80
C CYS A 132 -2.65 8.05 -11.11
N LYS A 133 -3.26 8.27 -12.28
CA LYS A 133 -3.82 9.58 -12.67
C LYS A 133 -4.85 10.12 -11.68
N ALA A 134 -5.71 9.25 -11.14
CA ALA A 134 -6.73 9.65 -10.18
C ALA A 134 -6.11 10.12 -8.85
N CYS A 135 -5.15 9.36 -8.31
CA CYS A 135 -4.52 9.67 -7.03
C CYS A 135 -3.52 10.83 -7.12
N SER A 136 -2.71 10.89 -8.19
CA SER A 136 -1.81 12.04 -8.45
C SER A 136 -2.61 13.33 -8.67
N GLY A 137 -3.72 13.27 -9.40
CA GLY A 137 -4.63 14.40 -9.58
C GLY A 137 -5.26 14.86 -8.25
N ALA A 138 -5.72 13.92 -7.42
CA ALA A 138 -6.23 14.22 -6.09
C ALA A 138 -5.17 14.89 -5.21
N LEU A 139 -3.95 14.34 -5.16
CA LEU A 139 -2.83 14.91 -4.42
C LEU A 139 -2.50 16.33 -4.89
N ARG A 140 -2.47 16.57 -6.21
CA ARG A 140 -2.27 17.91 -6.78
C ARG A 140 -3.35 18.88 -6.32
N ASN A 141 -4.61 18.48 -6.41
CA ASN A 141 -5.74 19.32 -6.01
C ASN A 141 -5.70 19.63 -4.50
N THR A 142 -5.33 18.67 -3.66
CA THR A 142 -5.14 18.90 -2.22
C THR A 142 -4.03 19.89 -1.94
N LYS A 143 -2.91 19.82 -2.66
CA LYS A 143 -1.82 20.82 -2.52
C LYS A 143 -2.29 22.22 -2.91
N ILE A 144 -3.05 22.35 -4.00
CA ILE A 144 -3.62 23.63 -4.43
C ILE A 144 -4.59 24.17 -3.35
N LEU A 145 -5.50 23.33 -2.85
CA LEU A 145 -6.43 23.70 -1.79
C LEU A 145 -5.71 24.10 -0.49
N GLN A 146 -4.62 23.41 -0.15
CA GLN A 146 -3.80 23.74 1.01
C GLN A 146 -3.20 25.14 0.88
N VAL A 147 -2.60 25.46 -0.27
CA VAL A 147 -2.03 26.78 -0.54
C VAL A 147 -3.13 27.85 -0.52
N ALA A 148 -4.27 27.60 -1.18
CA ALA A 148 -5.40 28.53 -1.17
C ALA A 148 -5.93 28.79 0.24
N ALA A 149 -6.02 27.75 1.07
CA ALA A 149 -6.42 27.88 2.48
C ALA A 149 -5.40 28.69 3.30
N LEU A 150 -4.10 28.49 3.08
CA LEU A 150 -3.07 29.30 3.76
C LEU A 150 -3.14 30.77 3.34
N VAL A 151 -3.35 31.06 2.04
CA VAL A 151 -3.54 32.43 1.55
C VAL A 151 -4.80 33.05 2.16
N ALA A 152 -5.92 32.34 2.18
CA ALA A 152 -7.16 32.80 2.80
C ALA A 152 -6.98 33.04 4.32
N CYS A 153 -6.16 32.24 4.99
CA CYS A 153 -5.80 32.46 6.39
C CYS A 153 -5.07 33.79 6.59
N VAL A 154 -4.07 34.07 5.76
CA VAL A 154 -3.31 35.34 5.82
C VAL A 154 -4.21 36.53 5.51
N VAL A 155 -5.03 36.45 4.47
CA VAL A 155 -6.01 37.50 4.11
C VAL A 155 -6.99 37.74 5.26
N GLY A 156 -7.53 36.68 5.86
CA GLY A 156 -8.40 36.78 7.03
C GLY A 156 -7.72 37.50 8.20
N ALA A 157 -6.46 37.19 8.48
CA ALA A 157 -5.68 37.85 9.52
C ALA A 157 -5.44 39.35 9.21
N CYS A 158 -5.05 39.69 7.98
CA CYS A 158 -4.83 41.08 7.55
C CYS A 158 -6.10 41.92 7.64
N LEU A 159 -7.25 41.33 7.30
CA LEU A 159 -8.57 41.98 7.39
C LEU A 159 -9.17 41.96 8.80
N ARG A 160 -8.46 41.41 9.81
CA ARG A 160 -8.96 41.16 11.17
C ARG A 160 -10.25 40.32 11.20
N ASN A 161 -10.48 39.52 10.16
CA ASN A 161 -11.58 38.57 10.07
C ASN A 161 -11.15 37.22 10.67
N LEU A 162 -11.27 37.13 12.00
CA LEU A 162 -10.85 35.96 12.77
C LEU A 162 -11.56 34.66 12.35
N PRO A 163 -12.88 34.63 12.09
CA PRO A 163 -13.55 33.42 11.59
C PRO A 163 -12.94 32.90 10.29
N LEU A 164 -12.65 33.77 9.32
CA LEU A 164 -12.03 33.37 8.06
C LEU A 164 -10.61 32.83 8.28
N ALA A 165 -9.82 33.50 9.14
CA ALA A 165 -8.46 33.06 9.46
C ALA A 165 -8.45 31.65 10.08
N LEU A 166 -9.26 31.43 11.11
CA LEU A 166 -9.29 30.16 11.85
C LEU A 166 -9.84 29.00 11.01
N THR A 167 -10.93 29.23 10.26
CA THR A 167 -11.51 28.19 9.39
C THR A 167 -10.56 27.81 8.26
N SER A 168 -9.85 28.78 7.67
CA SER A 168 -8.86 28.53 6.63
C SER A 168 -7.62 27.81 7.17
N LEU A 169 -7.18 28.14 8.38
CA LEU A 169 -6.10 27.43 9.05
C LEU A 169 -6.48 25.95 9.32
N ALA A 170 -7.68 25.71 9.85
CA ALA A 170 -8.19 24.35 10.05
C ALA A 170 -8.29 23.56 8.74
N ALA A 171 -8.74 24.20 7.65
CA ALA A 171 -8.77 23.60 6.32
C ALA A 171 -7.36 23.25 5.81
N ALA A 172 -6.35 24.10 6.05
CA ALA A 172 -4.97 23.82 5.69
C ALA A 172 -4.39 22.62 6.47
N PHE A 173 -4.67 22.52 7.78
CA PHE A 173 -4.28 21.36 8.59
C PHE A 173 -4.98 20.07 8.13
N TYR A 174 -6.27 20.15 7.81
CA TYR A 174 -7.00 19.01 7.26
C TYR A 174 -6.41 18.58 5.92
N ALA A 175 -6.09 19.53 5.04
CA ALA A 175 -5.45 19.27 3.77
C ALA A 175 -4.07 18.60 3.93
N GLU A 176 -3.27 19.00 4.93
CA GLU A 176 -1.99 18.32 5.25
C GLU A 176 -2.22 16.85 5.62
N LYS A 177 -3.12 16.58 6.58
CA LYS A 177 -3.46 15.21 6.99
C LYS A 177 -3.96 14.37 5.82
N TRP A 178 -4.71 15.00 4.92
CA TRP A 178 -5.25 14.35 3.75
C TRP A 178 -4.19 14.05 2.70
N LYS A 179 -3.27 15.00 2.47
CA LYS A 179 -2.10 14.86 1.59
C LYS A 179 -1.23 13.69 2.01
N GLN A 180 -1.00 13.51 3.32
CA GLN A 180 -0.19 12.39 3.83
C GLN A 180 -0.73 11.02 3.41
N ARG A 181 -2.06 10.85 3.30
CA ARG A 181 -2.66 9.60 2.79
C ARG A 181 -2.29 9.25 1.35
N PHE A 182 -1.74 10.16 0.57
CA PHE A 182 -1.25 9.89 -0.78
C PHE A 182 0.26 9.62 -0.80
N ILE A 183 0.94 9.85 0.32
CA ILE A 183 2.40 9.77 0.41
C ILE A 183 2.79 8.59 1.28
N PHE A 184 2.36 8.59 2.53
CA PHE A 184 2.77 7.62 3.53
C PHE A 184 1.70 7.50 4.61
N VAL A 185 1.34 6.27 4.94
CA VAL A 185 0.48 5.96 6.08
C VAL A 185 1.20 4.89 6.87
N ASP A 186 1.62 5.23 8.09
CA ASP A 186 2.20 4.22 8.95
C ASP A 186 1.10 3.24 9.40
N HIS A 187 1.33 1.96 9.21
CA HIS A 187 0.49 0.91 9.76
C HIS A 187 1.18 0.33 10.99
N ILE A 188 0.52 0.48 12.12
CA ILE A 188 0.94 -0.11 13.38
C ILE A 188 0.09 -1.35 13.55
N HIS A 189 0.73 -2.51 13.46
CA HIS A 189 0.11 -3.77 13.83
C HIS A 189 -0.23 -3.71 15.31
N ALA A 190 -1.39 -4.23 15.71
CA ALA A 190 -1.69 -4.36 17.13
C ALA A 190 -0.55 -5.16 17.78
N HIS A 191 0.19 -4.51 18.68
CA HIS A 191 1.14 -5.21 19.53
C HIS A 191 0.32 -6.14 20.43
N GLN A 192 0.70 -7.41 20.52
CA GLN A 192 0.36 -8.19 21.70
C GLN A 192 1.29 -7.69 22.80
N ASP A 193 0.74 -6.97 23.77
CA ASP A 193 1.37 -6.80 25.09
C ASP A 193 1.55 -8.16 25.77
#